data_AF-A0A396JSL1-F1
#
_entry.id   AF-A0A396JSL1-F1
#
_cell.length_a   1.000
_cell.length_b   1.000
_cell.length_c   1.000
_cell.angle_alpha   90.00
_cell.angle_beta   90.00
_cell.angle_gamma   90.00
#
_symmetry.space_group_name_H-M   'P 1'
#
loop_
_entity.id
_entity.type
_entity.pdbx_description
1 polymer ?
#
loop_
_entity_poly.entity_id
_entity_poly.type
_entity_poly.pdbx_seq_one_letter_code
_entity_poly.pdbx_strand_id
1 'polypeptide(L)'
;MLRKLLHYRIQKKSKKHKHMDAFTERQEALVNSSWEAFKKNIPQLSILFYTLILEKVPDAKDMFSFLKNFDGIPHNNSTLEAHAELIFEMTRDSAVQLRAKGKVDVADDVTLEYLGSVHVQKGVIDLHFMVFKEAMLKTIKKAVEDKWSEELDCAWGIAYDELAAAIKKAMGWP
;
A
#
# COMPACT_ATOMS: atom_id res chain seq x y z
N MET A 1 -28.31 25.18 27.30
CA MET A 1 -28.18 23.81 26.74
C MET A 1 -27.23 23.76 25.53
N LEU A 2 -27.39 24.64 24.52
CA LEU A 2 -26.57 24.65 23.30
C LEU A 2 -25.04 24.78 23.53
N ARG A 3 -24.60 25.58 24.50
CA ARG A 3 -23.15 25.75 24.78
C ARG A 3 -22.46 24.46 25.24
N LYS A 4 -23.17 23.59 25.98
CA LYS A 4 -22.66 22.27 26.41
C LYS A 4 -22.58 21.29 25.23
N LEU A 5 -23.56 21.33 24.31
CA LEU A 5 -23.56 20.51 23.09
C LEU A 5 -22.47 20.93 22.10
N LEU A 6 -22.19 22.24 21.96
CA LEU A 6 -21.07 22.72 21.16
C LEU A 6 -19.72 22.30 21.77
N HIS A 7 -19.52 22.46 23.07
CA HIS A 7 -18.32 21.98 23.76
C HIS A 7 -18.13 20.47 23.62
N TYR A 8 -19.21 19.68 23.74
CA TYR A 8 -19.16 18.24 23.54
C TYR A 8 -18.84 17.85 22.08
N ARG A 9 -19.38 18.57 21.08
CA ARG A 9 -19.04 18.36 19.65
C ARG A 9 -17.60 18.76 19.33
N ILE A 10 -17.09 19.83 19.94
CA ILE A 10 -15.70 20.28 19.77
C ILE A 10 -14.74 19.28 20.46
N GLN A 11 -15.06 18.80 21.67
CA GLN A 11 -14.30 17.73 22.32
C GLN A 11 -14.39 16.40 21.56
N LYS A 12 -15.54 16.05 20.96
CA LYS A 12 -15.63 14.87 20.07
C LYS A 12 -14.85 15.05 18.78
N LYS A 13 -14.81 16.25 18.18
CA LYS A 13 -13.96 16.53 17.01
C LYS A 13 -12.46 16.51 17.36
N SER A 14 -12.09 17.01 18.54
CA SER A 14 -10.72 16.97 19.07
C SER A 14 -10.30 15.56 19.46
N LYS A 15 -11.20 14.74 20.01
CA LYS A 15 -10.97 13.28 20.24
C LYS A 15 -11.05 12.44 18.97
N LYS A 16 -11.49 13.01 17.84
CA LYS A 16 -11.49 12.36 16.51
C LYS A 16 -10.31 12.79 15.64
N HIS A 17 -9.41 13.63 16.16
CA HIS A 17 -8.02 13.59 15.74
C HIS A 17 -7.40 12.44 16.52
N LYS A 18 -7.47 11.24 15.96
CA LYS A 18 -6.63 10.13 16.38
C LYS A 18 -5.22 10.73 16.32
N HIS A 19 -4.56 10.88 17.47
CA HIS A 19 -3.12 11.03 17.47
C HIS A 19 -2.63 9.82 16.68
N MET A 20 -2.11 10.03 15.47
CA MET A 20 -1.43 8.96 14.78
C MET A 20 -0.15 8.82 15.59
N ASP A 21 -0.16 7.93 16.57
CA ASP A 21 1.02 7.63 17.36
C ASP A 21 2.14 7.33 16.37
N ALA A 22 3.34 7.86 16.64
CA ALA A 22 4.48 7.66 15.77
C ALA A 22 4.67 6.17 15.48
N PHE A 23 5.02 5.84 14.23
CA PHE A 23 5.19 4.45 13.81
C PHE A 23 6.18 3.74 14.75
N THR A 24 5.75 2.60 15.30
CA THR A 24 6.46 1.95 16.40
C THR A 24 7.46 0.91 15.90
N GLU A 25 8.44 0.56 16.74
CA GLU A 25 9.41 -0.50 16.47
C GLU A 25 8.73 -1.85 16.26
N ARG A 26 7.64 -2.11 17.00
CA ARG A 26 6.85 -3.33 16.84
C ARG A 26 6.13 -3.38 15.48
N GLN A 27 5.53 -2.27 15.04
CA GLN A 27 4.92 -2.18 13.71
C GLN A 27 5.95 -2.41 12.60
N GLU A 28 7.16 -1.84 12.73
CA GLU A 28 8.23 -2.07 11.78
C GLU A 28 8.66 -3.54 11.74
N ALA A 29 8.86 -4.17 12.90
CA ALA A 29 9.20 -5.58 13.00
C ALA A 29 8.13 -6.50 12.39
N LEU A 30 6.85 -6.16 12.56
CA LEU A 30 5.73 -6.86 11.94
C LEU A 30 5.78 -6.75 10.40
N VAL A 31 5.98 -5.56 9.86
CA VAL A 31 6.11 -5.34 8.41
C VAL A 31 7.33 -6.08 7.85
N ASN A 32 8.49 -5.98 8.49
CA ASN A 32 9.72 -6.65 8.07
C ASN A 32 9.57 -8.19 8.07
N SER A 33 9.02 -8.77 9.14
CA SER A 33 8.87 -10.22 9.22
C SER A 33 7.81 -10.78 8.26
N SER A 34 6.75 -10.03 7.98
CA SER A 34 5.73 -10.41 7.00
C SER A 34 6.19 -10.26 5.55
N TRP A 35 7.06 -9.27 5.27
CA TRP A 35 7.79 -9.17 4.01
C TRP A 35 8.64 -10.41 3.74
N GLU A 36 9.40 -10.89 4.73
CA GLU A 36 10.17 -12.14 4.61
C GLU A 36 9.29 -13.37 4.37
N ALA A 37 8.04 -13.37 4.85
CA ALA A 37 7.08 -14.43 4.54
C ALA A 37 6.58 -14.33 3.09
N PHE A 38 6.28 -13.11 2.61
CA PHE A 38 5.89 -12.87 1.22
C PHE A 38 6.98 -13.33 0.23
N LYS A 39 8.24 -12.99 0.49
CA LYS A 39 9.37 -13.35 -0.39
C LYS A 39 9.55 -14.86 -0.60
N LYS A 40 9.08 -15.69 0.33
CA LYS A 40 9.18 -17.16 0.21
C LYS A 40 8.27 -17.73 -0.87
N ASN A 41 7.29 -16.98 -1.37
CA ASN A 41 6.32 -17.45 -2.33
C ASN A 41 5.84 -16.36 -3.31
N ILE A 42 6.77 -15.54 -3.81
CA ILE A 42 6.48 -14.47 -4.78
C ILE A 42 5.70 -14.99 -5.99
N PRO A 43 6.01 -16.14 -6.61
CA PRO A 43 5.27 -16.60 -7.79
C PRO A 43 3.77 -16.75 -7.54
N GLN A 44 3.36 -17.35 -6.42
CA GLN A 44 1.94 -17.55 -6.12
C GLN A 44 1.27 -16.29 -5.56
N LEU A 45 1.98 -15.55 -4.70
CA LEU A 45 1.42 -14.36 -4.05
C LEU A 45 1.28 -13.17 -5.00
N SER A 46 2.15 -13.06 -6.00
CA SER A 46 2.01 -12.06 -7.07
C SER A 46 0.79 -12.35 -7.94
N ILE A 47 0.55 -13.62 -8.31
CA ILE A 47 -0.66 -14.02 -9.04
C ILE A 47 -1.92 -13.69 -8.25
N LEU A 48 -1.95 -14.05 -6.95
CA LEU A 48 -3.05 -13.70 -6.05
C LEU A 48 -3.28 -12.19 -6.02
N PHE A 49 -2.20 -11.42 -5.87
CA PHE A 49 -2.25 -9.97 -5.78
C PHE A 49 -2.92 -9.34 -7.01
N TYR A 50 -2.47 -9.66 -8.23
CA TYR A 50 -3.09 -9.11 -9.45
C TYR A 50 -4.48 -9.67 -9.71
N THR A 51 -4.75 -10.92 -9.35
CA THR A 51 -6.09 -11.51 -9.42
C THR A 51 -7.08 -10.66 -8.61
N LEU A 52 -6.74 -10.35 -7.34
CA LEU A 52 -7.58 -9.55 -6.46
C LEU A 52 -7.82 -8.12 -6.98
N ILE A 53 -6.85 -7.53 -7.69
CA ILE A 53 -7.02 -6.22 -8.33
C ILE A 53 -8.02 -6.33 -9.50
N LEU A 54 -7.78 -7.27 -10.42
CA LEU A 54 -8.58 -7.40 -11.64
C LEU A 54 -10.00 -7.92 -11.39
N GLU A 55 -10.23 -8.63 -10.29
CA GLU A 55 -11.58 -8.97 -9.83
C GLU A 55 -12.43 -7.73 -9.51
N LYS A 56 -11.80 -6.65 -9.05
CA LYS A 56 -12.48 -5.40 -8.67
C LYS A 56 -12.46 -4.35 -9.76
N VAL A 57 -11.35 -4.25 -10.48
CA VAL A 57 -11.16 -3.27 -11.56
C VAL A 57 -10.55 -3.99 -12.77
N PRO A 58 -11.34 -4.71 -13.55
CA PRO A 58 -10.85 -5.47 -14.72
C PRO A 58 -10.09 -4.58 -15.71
N ASP A 59 -10.57 -3.35 -15.90
CA ASP A 59 -9.98 -2.36 -16.81
C ASP A 59 -8.56 -1.94 -16.41
N ALA A 60 -8.14 -2.19 -15.16
CA ALA A 60 -6.78 -1.94 -14.71
C ALA A 60 -5.75 -2.86 -15.40
N LYS A 61 -6.18 -3.96 -16.03
CA LYS A 61 -5.29 -4.87 -16.78
C LYS A 61 -4.46 -4.11 -17.82
N ASP A 62 -5.06 -3.16 -18.52
CA ASP A 62 -4.40 -2.40 -19.59
C ASP A 62 -3.40 -1.35 -19.06
N MET A 63 -3.41 -1.07 -17.76
CA MET A 63 -2.43 -0.21 -17.11
C MET A 63 -1.08 -0.94 -16.97
N PHE A 64 -1.11 -2.26 -16.78
CA PHE A 64 0.07 -3.11 -16.64
C PHE A 64 0.51 -3.67 -18.00
N SER A 65 1.63 -3.16 -18.54
CA SER A 65 2.13 -3.58 -19.86
C SER A 65 2.44 -5.08 -19.94
N PHE A 66 2.87 -5.69 -18.82
CA PHE A 66 3.17 -7.12 -18.73
C PHE A 66 1.92 -8.02 -18.70
N LEU A 67 0.71 -7.45 -18.61
CA LEU A 67 -0.56 -8.19 -18.66
C LEU A 67 -1.31 -8.06 -20.00
N LYS A 68 -1.00 -7.04 -20.81
CA LYS A 68 -1.78 -6.68 -22.01
C LYS A 68 -1.99 -7.83 -22.99
N ASN A 69 -0.98 -8.68 -23.17
CA ASN A 69 -0.98 -9.74 -24.18
C ASN A 69 -1.37 -11.12 -23.62
N PHE A 70 -1.89 -11.20 -22.40
CA PHE A 70 -2.28 -12.45 -21.76
C PHE A 70 -3.79 -12.52 -21.55
N ASP A 71 -4.37 -13.70 -21.73
CA ASP A 71 -5.74 -13.99 -21.33
C ASP A 71 -5.77 -14.29 -19.82
N GLY A 72 -5.81 -13.21 -19.01
CA GLY A 72 -5.79 -13.27 -17.55
C GLY A 72 -4.42 -12.98 -16.94
N ILE A 73 -4.17 -13.54 -15.75
CA ILE A 73 -2.90 -13.38 -15.03
C ILE A 73 -1.92 -14.47 -15.46
N PRO A 74 -0.77 -14.14 -16.08
CA PRO A 74 0.19 -15.13 -16.51
C PRO A 74 0.89 -15.79 -15.32
N HIS A 75 1.07 -17.11 -15.40
CA HIS A 75 1.90 -17.89 -14.48
C HIS A 75 3.37 -17.85 -14.93
N ASN A 76 4.31 -17.96 -13.98
CA ASN A 76 5.76 -17.97 -14.24
C ASN A 76 6.25 -16.76 -15.06
N ASN A 77 5.76 -15.58 -14.74
CA ASN A 77 6.10 -14.34 -15.43
C ASN A 77 7.02 -13.50 -14.53
N SER A 78 8.31 -13.49 -14.86
CA SER A 78 9.33 -12.79 -14.06
C SER A 78 9.10 -11.28 -13.97
N THR A 79 8.47 -10.65 -14.96
CA THR A 79 8.17 -9.21 -14.91
C THR A 79 7.03 -8.92 -13.94
N LEU A 80 6.01 -9.76 -13.92
CA LEU A 80 4.91 -9.69 -12.96
C LEU A 80 5.40 -9.90 -11.53
N GLU A 81 6.25 -10.91 -11.34
CA GLU A 81 6.86 -11.26 -10.06
C GLU A 81 7.74 -10.12 -9.54
N ALA A 82 8.66 -9.61 -10.37
CA ALA A 82 9.54 -8.50 -10.01
C ALA A 82 8.77 -7.20 -9.71
N HIS A 83 7.70 -6.91 -10.46
CA HIS A 83 6.88 -5.73 -10.19
C HIS A 83 6.10 -5.86 -8.88
N ALA A 84 5.62 -7.06 -8.53
CA ALA A 84 5.01 -7.29 -7.23
C ALA A 84 6.03 -7.14 -6.10
N GLU A 85 7.23 -7.72 -6.26
CA GLU A 85 8.31 -7.60 -5.29
C GLU A 85 8.67 -6.12 -5.02
N LEU A 86 8.90 -5.35 -6.08
CA LEU A 86 9.21 -3.91 -6.00
C LEU A 86 8.20 -3.14 -5.17
N ILE A 87 6.90 -3.33 -5.40
CA ILE A 87 5.88 -2.50 -4.73
C ILE A 87 5.73 -2.87 -3.25
N PHE A 88 5.84 -4.16 -2.93
CA PHE A 88 5.79 -4.62 -1.55
C PHE A 88 7.05 -4.19 -0.78
N GLU A 89 8.22 -4.20 -1.43
CA GLU A 89 9.47 -3.67 -0.88
C GLU A 89 9.36 -2.17 -0.60
N MET A 90 8.95 -1.36 -1.59
CA MET A 90 8.75 0.08 -1.41
C MET A 90 7.78 0.42 -0.26
N THR A 91 6.74 -0.39 -0.07
CA THR A 91 5.80 -0.21 1.03
C THR A 91 6.43 -0.59 2.37
N ARG A 92 7.22 -1.67 2.42
CA ARG A 92 8.01 -2.03 3.60
C ARG A 92 9.04 -0.95 3.95
N ASP A 93 9.71 -0.37 2.97
CA ASP A 93 10.68 0.69 3.20
C ASP A 93 10.01 1.97 3.70
N SER A 94 8.79 2.24 3.25
CA SER A 94 7.97 3.31 3.80
C SER A 94 7.70 3.12 5.31
N ALA A 95 7.46 1.89 5.78
CA ALA A 95 7.36 1.60 7.21
C ALA A 95 8.67 1.88 7.97
N VAL A 96 9.82 1.48 7.41
CA VAL A 96 11.14 1.73 7.99
C VAL A 96 11.40 3.24 8.10
N GLN A 97 11.08 4.00 7.07
CA GLN A 97 11.26 5.44 7.05
C GLN A 97 10.31 6.17 8.00
N LEU A 98 9.05 5.74 8.09
CA LEU A 98 8.10 6.26 9.08
C LEU A 98 8.61 6.04 10.50
N ARG A 99 9.20 4.86 10.79
CA ARG A 99 9.82 4.61 12.10
C ARG A 99 11.01 5.53 12.34
N ALA A 100 11.93 5.62 11.39
CA ALA A 100 13.19 6.31 11.55
C ALA A 100 13.06 7.85 11.53
N LYS A 101 12.15 8.38 10.71
CA LYS A 101 12.07 9.81 10.36
C LYS A 101 10.69 10.42 10.57
N GLY A 102 9.64 9.62 10.77
CA GLY A 102 8.27 10.09 10.87
C GLY A 102 7.65 10.55 9.55
N LYS A 103 8.30 10.27 8.42
CA LYS A 103 7.83 10.62 7.07
C LYS A 103 8.40 9.66 6.02
N VAL A 104 7.73 9.58 4.87
CA VAL A 104 8.22 8.84 3.69
C VAL A 104 8.93 9.80 2.75
N ASP A 105 10.20 9.51 2.47
CA ASP A 105 11.05 10.10 1.44
C ASP A 105 11.41 8.99 0.43
N VAL A 106 10.76 8.96 -0.74
CA VAL A 106 11.12 8.00 -1.81
C VAL A 106 12.45 8.44 -2.42
N ALA A 107 13.55 7.85 -1.94
CA ALA A 107 14.93 8.25 -2.27
C ALA A 107 15.74 7.15 -2.98
N ASP A 108 15.12 6.01 -3.27
CA ASP A 108 15.77 4.83 -3.85
C ASP A 108 15.78 4.88 -5.40
N ASP A 109 16.07 3.75 -6.05
CA ASP A 109 16.32 3.60 -7.51
C ASP A 109 15.24 4.21 -8.43
N VAL A 110 14.05 4.47 -7.91
CA VAL A 110 12.94 5.10 -8.62
C VAL A 110 12.57 6.41 -7.96
N THR A 111 12.73 7.53 -8.69
CA THR A 111 12.41 8.86 -8.15
C THR A 111 10.90 9.04 -7.97
N LEU A 112 10.51 9.82 -6.95
CA LEU A 112 9.11 10.16 -6.72
C LEU A 112 8.46 10.88 -7.91
N GLU A 113 9.22 11.71 -8.63
CA GLU A 113 8.80 12.38 -9.85
C GLU A 113 8.47 11.38 -10.97
N TYR A 114 9.34 10.38 -11.17
CA TYR A 114 9.09 9.32 -12.15
C TYR A 114 7.85 8.50 -11.79
N LEU A 115 7.68 8.14 -10.51
CA LEU A 115 6.48 7.45 -10.04
C LEU A 115 5.23 8.26 -10.35
N GLY A 116 5.21 9.55 -9.98
CA GLY A 116 4.09 10.44 -10.26
C GLY A 116 3.75 10.49 -11.75
N SER A 117 4.77 10.70 -12.60
CA SER A 117 4.62 10.75 -14.05
C SER A 117 4.03 9.46 -14.63
N VAL A 118 4.54 8.29 -14.21
CA VAL A 118 4.02 7.00 -14.67
C VAL A 118 2.57 6.80 -14.23
N HIS A 119 2.22 7.14 -12.98
CA HIS A 119 0.85 7.00 -12.49
C HIS A 119 -0.13 7.92 -13.25
N VAL A 120 0.29 9.15 -13.59
CA VAL A 120 -0.48 10.05 -14.46
C VAL A 120 -0.63 9.48 -15.86
N GLN A 121 0.46 9.03 -16.49
CA GLN A 121 0.45 8.46 -17.84
C GLN A 121 -0.47 7.23 -17.95
N LYS A 122 -0.55 6.43 -16.89
CA LYS A 122 -1.42 5.24 -16.83
C LYS A 122 -2.88 5.56 -16.49
N GLY A 123 -3.22 6.80 -16.18
CA GLY A 123 -4.58 7.19 -15.81
C GLY A 123 -4.99 6.68 -14.42
N VAL A 124 -4.05 6.61 -13.48
CA VAL A 124 -4.35 6.17 -12.11
C VAL A 124 -5.27 7.18 -11.41
N ILE A 125 -6.37 6.68 -10.83
CA ILE A 125 -7.33 7.46 -10.02
C ILE A 125 -7.40 6.93 -8.59
N ASP A 126 -8.11 7.62 -7.71
CA ASP A 126 -8.13 7.30 -6.27
C ASP A 126 -8.66 5.87 -5.99
N LEU A 127 -9.66 5.43 -6.78
CA LEU A 127 -10.19 4.07 -6.72
C LEU A 127 -9.11 3.01 -6.92
N HIS A 128 -8.13 3.25 -7.80
CA HIS A 128 -7.06 2.29 -8.07
C HIS A 128 -6.17 2.13 -6.83
N PHE A 129 -5.80 3.23 -6.15
CA PHE A 129 -5.04 3.15 -4.89
C PHE A 129 -5.80 2.37 -3.81
N MET A 130 -7.11 2.61 -3.67
CA MET A 130 -7.94 1.89 -2.70
C MET A 130 -7.97 0.38 -2.96
N VAL A 131 -8.23 -0.01 -4.20
CA VAL A 131 -8.28 -1.43 -4.61
C VAL A 131 -6.92 -2.09 -4.45
N PHE A 132 -5.85 -1.38 -4.82
CA PHE A 132 -4.48 -1.85 -4.69
C PHE A 132 -4.11 -2.11 -3.22
N LYS A 133 -4.46 -1.19 -2.30
CA LYS A 133 -4.28 -1.38 -0.86
C LYS A 133 -4.99 -2.64 -0.35
N GLU A 134 -6.26 -2.81 -0.73
CA GLU A 134 -7.06 -3.95 -0.30
C GLU A 134 -6.44 -5.28 -0.79
N ALA A 135 -6.02 -5.32 -2.05
CA ALA A 135 -5.34 -6.49 -2.61
C ALA A 135 -4.02 -6.77 -1.88
N MET A 136 -3.23 -5.75 -1.56
CA MET A 136 -1.96 -5.89 -0.84
C MET A 136 -2.17 -6.50 0.55
N LEU A 137 -3.11 -5.95 1.33
CA LEU A 137 -3.41 -6.43 2.68
C LEU A 137 -3.90 -7.89 2.67
N LYS A 138 -4.76 -8.25 1.70
CA LYS A 138 -5.20 -9.64 1.51
C LYS A 138 -4.04 -10.57 1.14
N THR A 139 -3.11 -10.12 0.30
CA THR A 139 -1.92 -10.89 -0.06
C THR A 139 -0.98 -11.09 1.12
N ILE A 140 -0.71 -10.05 1.92
CA ILE A 140 0.09 -10.20 3.15
C ILE A 140 -0.60 -11.15 4.13
N LYS A 141 -1.92 -11.02 4.31
CA LYS A 141 -2.70 -11.94 5.13
C LYS A 141 -2.52 -13.38 4.70
N LYS A 142 -2.54 -13.65 3.39
CA LYS A 142 -2.26 -14.99 2.87
C LYS A 142 -0.81 -15.42 3.10
N ALA A 143 0.16 -14.50 3.00
CA ALA A 143 1.58 -14.80 3.20
C ALA A 143 1.92 -15.19 4.64
N VAL A 144 1.26 -14.58 5.63
CA VAL A 144 1.57 -14.80 7.06
C VAL A 144 0.66 -15.80 7.75
N GLU A 145 -0.47 -16.14 7.11
CA GLU A 145 -1.46 -17.12 7.60
C GLU A 145 -1.85 -16.83 9.06
N ASP A 146 -1.61 -17.77 9.97
CA ASP A 146 -1.98 -17.70 11.39
C ASP A 146 -1.26 -16.57 12.17
N LYS A 147 -0.23 -15.95 11.58
CA LYS A 147 0.48 -14.81 12.17
C LYS A 147 -0.19 -13.47 11.88
N TRP A 148 -1.31 -13.47 11.15
CA TRP A 148 -2.07 -12.25 10.88
C TRP A 148 -2.61 -11.62 12.17
N SER A 149 -2.55 -10.30 12.26
CA SER A 149 -3.11 -9.54 13.38
C SER A 149 -3.64 -8.19 12.90
N GLU A 150 -4.56 -7.59 13.67
CA GLU A 150 -5.07 -6.24 13.40
C GLU A 150 -3.94 -5.19 13.42
N GLU A 151 -2.90 -5.41 14.22
CA GLU A 151 -1.75 -4.52 14.29
C GLU A 151 -0.89 -4.61 13.02
N LEU A 152 -0.69 -5.82 12.48
CA LEU A 152 0.00 -6.01 11.21
C LEU A 152 -0.77 -5.39 10.04
N ASP A 153 -2.10 -5.58 10.00
CA ASP A 153 -3.00 -4.95 9.02
C ASP A 153 -2.86 -3.42 9.05
N CYS A 154 -2.93 -2.85 10.26
CA CYS A 154 -2.78 -1.43 10.49
C CYS A 154 -1.38 -0.93 10.06
N ALA A 155 -0.32 -1.67 10.39
CA ALA A 155 1.05 -1.29 10.06
C ALA A 155 1.29 -1.21 8.55
N TRP A 156 0.91 -2.25 7.80
CA TRP A 156 0.95 -2.23 6.33
C TRP A 156 0.06 -1.14 5.74
N GLY A 157 -1.14 -0.98 6.32
CA GLY A 157 -2.10 0.01 5.88
C GLY A 157 -1.58 1.45 5.99
N ILE A 158 -0.95 1.79 7.11
CA ILE A 158 -0.32 3.11 7.33
C ILE A 158 0.86 3.30 6.38
N ALA A 159 1.75 2.30 6.27
CA ALA A 159 2.91 2.39 5.40
C ALA A 159 2.53 2.62 3.94
N TYR A 160 1.49 1.90 3.45
CA TYR A 160 0.94 2.10 2.13
C TYR A 160 0.30 3.48 1.96
N ASP A 161 -0.51 3.93 2.94
CA ASP A 161 -1.22 5.22 2.83
C ASP A 161 -0.24 6.39 2.72
N GLU A 162 0.85 6.37 3.48
CA GLU A 162 1.87 7.42 3.44
C GLU A 162 2.68 7.39 2.14
N LEU A 163 3.01 6.20 1.62
CA LEU A 163 3.62 6.06 0.30
C LEU A 163 2.68 6.57 -0.82
N ALA A 164 1.41 6.15 -0.79
CA ALA A 164 0.41 6.58 -1.74
C ALA A 164 0.19 8.09 -1.69
N ALA A 165 0.19 8.70 -0.50
CA ALA A 165 0.10 10.15 -0.33
C ALA A 165 1.30 10.87 -0.99
N ALA A 166 2.52 10.35 -0.82
CA ALA A 166 3.71 10.89 -1.47
C ALA A 166 3.60 10.81 -3.02
N ILE A 167 3.15 9.66 -3.55
CA ILE A 167 2.97 9.48 -5.00
C ILE A 167 1.87 10.41 -5.53
N LYS A 168 0.72 10.48 -4.87
CA LYS A 168 -0.40 11.36 -5.24
C LYS A 168 0.03 12.83 -5.30
N LYS A 169 0.82 13.27 -4.32
CA LYS A 169 1.41 14.62 -4.34
C LYS A 169 2.29 14.84 -5.58
N ALA A 170 3.09 13.85 -5.96
CA ALA A 170 3.90 13.91 -7.18
C ALA A 170 3.09 13.80 -8.48
N MET A 171 1.89 13.22 -8.44
CA MET A 171 0.89 13.30 -9.51
C MET A 171 0.22 14.67 -9.61
N GLY A 172 0.50 15.60 -8.68
CA GLY A 172 -0.09 16.94 -8.62
C GLY A 172 -1.42 17.01 -7.87
N TRP A 173 -1.75 16.01 -7.04
CA TRP A 173 -2.95 16.04 -6.21
C TRP A 173 -2.77 16.93 -4.97
N PRO A 174 -3.84 17.58 -4.49
CA PRO A 174 -3.80 18.48 -3.34
C PRO A 174 -3.52 17.78 -2.01
#